data_AF-A0A8D3C3R8-F1
#
_entry.id   AF-A0A8D3C3R8-F1
#
_cell.length_a   1.000
_cell.length_b   1.000
_cell.length_c   1.000
_cell.angle_alpha   90.00
_cell.angle_beta   90.00
_cell.angle_gamma   90.00
#
_symmetry.space_group_name_H-M   'P 1'
#
loop_
_entity.id
_entity.type
_entity.pdbx_description
1 polymer ?
#
loop_
_entity_poly.entity_id
_entity_poly.type
_entity_poly.pdbx_seq_one_letter_code
_entity_poly.pdbx_strand_id
1 'polypeptide(L)'
;MVSKHVISIEVAVFQQTLLSLLTLASTCITSVIQTVALILSCSQKVIDWHDPFSLCEQSLISVLCVPLDLREIVFIIQSQSHYFHVRQAERRRADLLKQAHSLTEKPPEVLLLHDLSDNEGDWSILPLLPYLSYSFGKNSSWIVFLEEETDVKMTKLVQVLAKFDKNKEWFLGKPLHDQESTIIHHYAFAENPSVFKYPDFAAAWALSVPLVVRLANKVKDEPLKSDFTIDLKHESGLTTCEPFFHSCLLFPPKGEPVITEDIFVAVKTCRKFHSERVPVIKKTWEKDAFFLEYYSDHADPSIPTINLGIPNTERGHCGKTFAILQRFLSSSVPNTKWLLVVDDDTLISLPRLRVLLSCYDSSQPVCLGERYGYGLSQGGYSYITGGGGMVFSREAVVRLINSGCKCYSNDAPDDMVLGMCLNALGLPVTHSPLFHQARPEDYAGDFLAHQVPISFHKHWNIDPVAVFNKWLKDDLWAKPLGGLNQSIKTEL
;
A
#
# COMPACT_ATOMS: atom_id res chain seq x y z
N MET A 1 40.15 42.96 -17.07
CA MET A 1 39.64 41.90 -17.97
C MET A 1 39.10 40.71 -17.14
N VAL A 2 37.96 40.86 -16.45
CA VAL A 2 37.38 39.75 -15.64
C VAL A 2 35.87 39.56 -15.89
N SER A 3 35.15 40.64 -16.21
CA SER A 3 33.68 40.62 -16.41
C SER A 3 33.16 39.89 -17.67
N LYS A 4 34.03 39.40 -18.58
CA LYS A 4 33.60 38.73 -19.83
C LYS A 4 33.78 37.20 -19.84
N HIS A 5 34.49 36.62 -18.85
CA HIS A 5 34.62 35.16 -18.76
C HIS A 5 33.56 34.51 -17.88
N VAL A 6 33.10 35.17 -16.81
CA VAL A 6 32.05 34.64 -15.93
C VAL A 6 30.73 34.45 -16.70
N ILE A 7 30.33 35.45 -17.48
CA ILE A 7 29.08 35.41 -18.28
C ILE A 7 29.12 34.28 -19.34
N SER A 8 30.28 33.99 -19.95
CA SER A 8 30.40 32.88 -20.91
C SER A 8 30.32 31.50 -20.26
N ILE A 9 30.71 31.37 -18.99
CA ILE A 9 30.62 30.10 -18.25
C ILE A 9 29.16 29.86 -17.80
N GLU A 10 28.49 30.89 -17.29
CA GLU A 10 27.07 30.80 -16.90
C GLU A 10 26.16 30.48 -18.09
N VAL A 11 26.38 31.11 -19.26
CA VAL A 11 25.61 30.82 -20.48
C VAL A 11 25.87 29.39 -20.99
N ALA A 12 27.11 28.89 -20.91
CA ALA A 12 27.43 27.51 -21.29
C ALA A 12 26.76 26.47 -20.37
N VAL A 13 26.79 26.69 -19.06
CA VAL A 13 26.12 25.82 -18.07
C VAL A 13 24.60 25.86 -18.27
N PHE A 14 24.01 27.03 -18.54
CA PHE A 14 22.57 27.15 -18.79
C PHE A 14 22.16 26.45 -20.09
N GLN A 15 22.93 26.60 -21.18
CA GLN A 15 22.70 25.86 -22.42
C GLN A 15 22.83 24.35 -22.24
N GLN A 16 23.81 23.87 -21.47
CA GLN A 16 24.02 22.43 -21.26
C GLN A 16 22.96 21.81 -20.34
N THR A 17 22.42 22.58 -19.39
CA THR A 17 21.25 22.21 -18.57
C THR A 17 19.97 22.19 -19.40
N LEU A 18 19.78 23.17 -20.30
CA LEU A 18 18.64 23.20 -21.22
C LEU A 18 18.70 22.04 -22.24
N LEU A 19 19.89 21.69 -22.74
CA LEU A 19 20.08 20.58 -23.68
C LEU A 19 19.87 19.20 -23.03
N SER A 20 20.18 19.06 -21.74
CA SER A 20 19.88 17.85 -20.97
C SER A 20 18.40 17.75 -20.58
N LEU A 21 17.74 18.86 -20.26
CA LEU A 21 16.28 18.91 -20.11
C LEU A 21 15.54 18.62 -21.43
N LEU A 22 16.03 19.11 -22.57
CA LEU A 22 15.45 18.84 -23.89
C LEU A 22 15.70 17.40 -24.36
N THR A 23 16.83 16.78 -24.01
CA THR A 23 17.04 15.35 -24.32
C THR A 23 16.26 14.44 -23.38
N LEU A 24 16.11 14.77 -22.10
CA LEU A 24 15.18 14.09 -21.18
C LEU A 24 13.71 14.24 -21.62
N ALA A 25 13.30 15.44 -22.06
CA ALA A 25 11.97 15.65 -22.63
C ALA A 25 11.79 14.85 -23.93
N SER A 26 12.80 14.76 -24.80
CA SER A 26 12.73 13.99 -26.04
C SER A 26 12.65 12.47 -25.82
N THR A 27 13.39 11.92 -24.85
CA THR A 27 13.28 10.50 -24.47
C THR A 27 11.95 10.21 -23.77
N CYS A 28 11.45 11.13 -22.95
CA CYS A 28 10.12 11.01 -22.34
C CYS A 28 9.01 11.09 -23.42
N ILE A 29 9.09 12.03 -24.36
CA ILE A 29 8.12 12.18 -25.47
C ILE A 29 8.15 10.96 -26.41
N THR A 30 9.32 10.40 -26.73
CA THR A 30 9.39 9.17 -27.55
C THR A 30 8.88 7.94 -26.78
N SER A 31 9.14 7.83 -25.48
CA SER A 31 8.53 6.82 -24.60
C SER A 31 7.00 6.95 -24.52
N VAL A 32 6.48 8.18 -24.37
CA VAL A 32 5.05 8.47 -24.33
C VAL A 32 4.40 8.19 -25.68
N ILE A 33 4.99 8.60 -26.80
CA ILE A 33 4.47 8.31 -28.15
C ILE A 33 4.47 6.80 -28.45
N GLN A 34 5.48 6.05 -28.01
CA GLN A 34 5.47 4.58 -28.14
C GLN A 34 4.47 3.91 -27.21
N THR A 35 4.22 4.46 -26.02
CA THR A 35 3.15 4.01 -25.12
C THR A 35 1.78 4.28 -25.73
N VAL A 36 1.56 5.46 -26.31
CA VAL A 36 0.35 5.84 -27.07
C VAL A 36 0.15 4.96 -28.32
N ALA A 37 1.22 4.53 -28.98
CA ALA A 37 1.13 3.55 -30.07
C ALA A 37 0.71 2.15 -29.59
N LEU A 38 1.05 1.74 -28.37
CA LEU A 38 0.56 0.50 -27.74
C LEU A 38 -0.90 0.61 -27.25
N ILE A 39 -1.37 1.79 -26.88
CA ILE A 39 -2.75 2.04 -26.42
C ILE A 39 -3.78 1.75 -27.53
N LEU A 40 -3.41 1.89 -28.81
CA LEU A 40 -4.34 1.82 -29.95
C LEU A 40 -4.76 0.41 -30.42
N SER A 41 -4.39 -0.68 -29.74
CA SER A 41 -4.60 -2.06 -30.26
C SER A 41 -5.24 -3.09 -29.32
N CYS A 42 -5.61 -2.75 -28.07
CA CYS A 42 -6.19 -3.71 -27.11
C CYS A 42 -7.72 -3.63 -27.01
N SER A 43 -8.39 -4.77 -26.79
CA SER A 43 -9.86 -4.87 -26.72
C SER A 43 -10.35 -6.10 -25.92
N GLN A 44 -10.40 -6.00 -24.59
CA GLN A 44 -11.25 -6.81 -23.68
C GLN A 44 -11.32 -6.16 -22.29
N LYS A 45 -12.29 -6.51 -21.43
CA LYS A 45 -12.84 -5.60 -20.39
C LYS A 45 -12.85 -6.15 -18.96
N VAL A 46 -13.04 -5.24 -18.00
CA VAL A 46 -13.38 -5.52 -16.59
C VAL A 46 -14.91 -5.56 -16.39
N ILE A 47 -15.48 -6.42 -15.51
CA ILE A 47 -16.94 -6.39 -15.16
C ILE A 47 -17.24 -6.51 -13.65
N ASP A 48 -18.24 -5.76 -13.18
CA ASP A 48 -18.80 -5.79 -11.82
C ASP A 48 -19.82 -6.92 -11.60
N TRP A 49 -20.05 -7.23 -10.33
CA TRP A 49 -20.75 -8.39 -9.88
C TRP A 49 -22.29 -8.22 -9.84
N HIS A 50 -22.79 -7.02 -9.55
CA HIS A 50 -24.15 -6.87 -9.02
C HIS A 50 -25.29 -6.64 -10.02
N ASP A 51 -25.05 -6.43 -11.33
CA ASP A 51 -26.11 -6.11 -12.31
C ASP A 51 -26.80 -7.37 -12.94
N PRO A 52 -28.15 -7.49 -12.88
CA PRO A 52 -28.92 -8.50 -13.63
C PRO A 52 -29.60 -8.01 -14.92
N PHE A 53 -29.60 -6.71 -15.24
CA PHE A 53 -30.57 -6.12 -16.19
C PHE A 53 -30.02 -5.62 -17.53
N SER A 54 -28.72 -5.36 -17.69
CA SER A 54 -28.16 -4.81 -18.95
C SER A 54 -28.01 -5.79 -20.13
N LEU A 55 -28.42 -7.05 -20.00
CA LEU A 55 -28.36 -8.06 -21.07
C LEU A 55 -29.73 -8.48 -21.64
N CYS A 56 -30.84 -7.85 -21.21
CA CYS A 56 -32.19 -8.28 -21.59
C CYS A 56 -32.84 -7.44 -22.71
N GLU A 57 -32.10 -7.12 -23.79
CA GLU A 57 -32.74 -6.60 -25.01
C GLU A 57 -32.03 -6.99 -26.32
N GLN A 58 -31.78 -8.30 -26.52
CA GLN A 58 -31.81 -8.92 -27.86
C GLN A 58 -31.80 -10.46 -27.84
N SER A 59 -32.69 -11.04 -28.66
CA SER A 59 -32.82 -12.46 -29.05
C SER A 59 -33.31 -13.48 -28.00
N LEU A 60 -34.42 -14.13 -28.35
CA LEU A 60 -34.94 -15.36 -27.74
C LEU A 60 -34.05 -16.55 -28.12
N ILE A 61 -32.92 -16.72 -27.43
CA ILE A 61 -32.17 -17.98 -27.41
C ILE A 61 -31.94 -18.37 -25.96
N SER A 62 -32.53 -19.49 -25.54
CA SER A 62 -32.29 -20.09 -24.24
C SER A 62 -30.86 -20.63 -24.17
N VAL A 63 -29.90 -19.78 -23.84
CA VAL A 63 -28.56 -20.21 -23.45
C VAL A 63 -28.73 -21.07 -22.20
N LEU A 64 -28.45 -22.36 -22.33
CA LEU A 64 -28.30 -23.27 -21.19
C LEU A 64 -27.17 -22.74 -20.32
N CYS A 65 -27.52 -22.01 -19.26
CA CYS A 65 -26.57 -21.55 -18.26
C CYS A 65 -26.08 -22.79 -17.51
N VAL A 66 -24.97 -23.35 -17.98
CA VAL A 66 -24.29 -24.45 -17.30
C VAL A 66 -23.91 -23.94 -15.90
N PRO A 67 -24.32 -24.60 -14.81
CA PRO A 67 -23.97 -24.15 -13.47
C PRO A 67 -22.45 -24.10 -13.36
N LEU A 68 -21.91 -22.93 -12.99
CA LEU A 68 -20.48 -22.81 -12.74
C LEU A 68 -20.10 -23.72 -11.58
N ASP A 69 -19.23 -24.68 -11.87
CA ASP A 69 -18.72 -25.61 -10.88
C ASP A 69 -17.74 -24.87 -9.94
N LEU A 70 -17.95 -24.99 -8.63
CA LEU A 70 -17.04 -24.41 -7.63
C LEU A 70 -15.60 -24.88 -7.82
N ARG A 71 -15.38 -26.09 -8.35
CA ARG A 71 -14.04 -26.62 -8.66
C ARG A 71 -13.30 -25.84 -9.75
N GLU A 72 -14.02 -25.07 -10.57
CA GLU A 72 -13.41 -24.18 -11.58
C GLU A 72 -12.96 -22.82 -11.00
N ILE A 73 -13.15 -22.58 -9.70
CA ILE A 73 -12.75 -21.34 -9.01
C ILE A 73 -11.61 -21.65 -8.04
N VAL A 74 -10.53 -20.88 -8.15
CA VAL A 74 -9.41 -20.89 -7.20
C VAL A 74 -9.46 -19.60 -6.41
N PHE A 75 -9.47 -19.69 -5.08
CA PHE A 75 -9.40 -18.53 -4.20
C PHE A 75 -7.97 -18.32 -3.72
N ILE A 76 -7.50 -17.07 -3.72
CA ILE A 76 -6.21 -16.64 -3.20
C ILE A 76 -6.47 -15.57 -2.14
N ILE A 77 -6.17 -15.89 -0.89
CA ILE A 77 -6.23 -14.94 0.21
C ILE A 77 -4.87 -14.23 0.28
N GLN A 78 -4.87 -12.94 -0.09
CA GLN A 78 -3.73 -12.03 -0.08
C GLN A 78 -3.31 -11.76 1.38
N SER A 79 -2.49 -12.67 1.90
CA SER A 79 -2.18 -12.79 3.32
C SER A 79 -0.69 -12.67 3.59
N GLN A 80 -0.34 -12.36 4.84
CA GLN A 80 1.04 -12.07 5.27
C GLN A 80 1.54 -13.11 6.28
N SER A 81 2.85 -13.34 6.29
CA SER A 81 3.52 -14.40 7.08
C SER A 81 3.55 -14.17 8.60
N HIS A 82 3.23 -12.97 9.09
CA HIS A 82 3.15 -12.70 10.52
C HIS A 82 1.92 -13.36 11.17
N TYR A 83 2.09 -13.98 12.36
CA TYR A 83 1.08 -14.81 13.02
C TYR A 83 -0.36 -14.24 13.08
N PHE A 84 -0.52 -12.93 13.31
CA PHE A 84 -1.83 -12.25 13.29
C PHE A 84 -2.55 -12.43 11.93
N HIS A 85 -1.81 -12.19 10.85
CA HIS A 85 -2.27 -12.24 9.47
C HIS A 85 -2.59 -13.69 9.04
N VAL A 86 -1.67 -14.63 9.32
CA VAL A 86 -1.90 -16.08 9.16
C VAL A 86 -3.22 -16.52 9.83
N ARG A 87 -3.47 -16.07 11.06
CA ARG A 87 -4.70 -16.40 11.80
C ARG A 87 -5.97 -15.78 11.19
N GLN A 88 -5.90 -14.57 10.63
CA GLN A 88 -7.03 -13.99 9.88
C GLN A 88 -7.28 -14.77 8.59
N ALA A 89 -6.22 -15.07 7.85
CA ALA A 89 -6.24 -15.80 6.58
C ALA A 89 -6.81 -17.22 6.73
N GLU A 90 -6.37 -17.99 7.73
CA GLU A 90 -6.93 -19.33 7.99
C GLU A 90 -8.39 -19.29 8.47
N ARG A 91 -8.79 -18.26 9.22
CA ARG A 91 -10.21 -18.06 9.56
C ARG A 91 -11.04 -17.78 8.32
N ARG A 92 -10.54 -16.94 7.39
CA ARG A 92 -11.18 -16.62 6.11
C ARG A 92 -11.28 -17.86 5.21
N ARG A 93 -10.22 -18.66 5.13
CA ARG A 93 -10.16 -19.95 4.44
C ARG A 93 -11.20 -20.94 4.96
N ALA A 94 -11.25 -21.13 6.28
CA ALA A 94 -12.21 -22.01 6.94
C ALA A 94 -13.67 -21.58 6.70
N ASP A 95 -13.95 -20.28 6.66
CA ASP A 95 -15.29 -19.77 6.33
C ASP A 95 -15.68 -20.03 4.86
N LEU A 96 -14.79 -19.71 3.90
CA LEU A 96 -15.02 -20.00 2.48
C LEU A 96 -15.27 -21.49 2.21
N LEU A 97 -14.43 -22.35 2.79
CA LEU A 97 -14.60 -23.80 2.69
C LEU A 97 -15.92 -24.25 3.32
N LYS A 98 -16.28 -23.74 4.51
CA LYS A 98 -17.56 -24.05 5.16
C LYS A 98 -18.77 -23.63 4.31
N GLN A 99 -18.71 -22.46 3.67
CA GLN A 99 -19.74 -22.04 2.72
C GLN A 99 -19.81 -22.99 1.52
N ALA A 100 -18.67 -23.39 0.94
CA ALA A 100 -18.62 -24.29 -0.20
C ALA A 100 -19.16 -25.70 0.09
N HIS A 101 -18.93 -26.26 1.29
CA HIS A 101 -19.49 -27.57 1.68
C HIS A 101 -21.03 -27.63 1.63
N SER A 102 -21.73 -26.49 1.69
CA SER A 102 -23.18 -26.43 1.53
C SER A 102 -23.67 -26.45 0.07
N LEU A 103 -22.74 -26.38 -0.90
CA LEU A 103 -23.01 -26.18 -2.32
C LEU A 103 -22.41 -27.27 -3.23
N THR A 104 -21.38 -28.00 -2.77
CA THR A 104 -20.66 -29.01 -3.55
C THR A 104 -20.08 -30.11 -2.64
N GLU A 105 -20.01 -31.35 -3.13
CA GLU A 105 -19.31 -32.45 -2.48
C GLU A 105 -17.78 -32.29 -2.51
N LYS A 106 -17.25 -31.49 -3.45
CA LYS A 106 -15.82 -31.21 -3.61
C LYS A 106 -15.57 -29.71 -3.55
N PRO A 107 -14.92 -29.19 -2.49
CA PRO A 107 -14.70 -27.76 -2.31
C PRO A 107 -13.77 -27.18 -3.39
N PRO A 108 -13.79 -25.84 -3.59
CA PRO A 108 -12.81 -25.12 -4.39
C PRO A 108 -11.41 -25.17 -3.74
N GLU A 109 -10.37 -24.92 -4.54
CA GLU A 109 -9.05 -24.64 -4.00
C GLU A 109 -9.04 -23.26 -3.30
N VAL A 110 -8.47 -23.21 -2.09
CA VAL A 110 -8.31 -21.96 -1.32
C VAL A 110 -6.89 -21.90 -0.79
N LEU A 111 -6.12 -20.96 -1.35
CA LEU A 111 -4.70 -20.77 -1.18
C LEU A 111 -4.42 -19.54 -0.32
N LEU A 112 -3.34 -19.58 0.46
CA LEU A 112 -2.86 -18.45 1.26
C LEU A 112 -1.57 -17.93 0.62
N LEU A 113 -1.51 -16.65 0.29
CA LEU A 113 -0.40 -16.07 -0.48
C LEU A 113 0.97 -16.28 0.18
N HIS A 114 1.05 -16.20 1.51
CA HIS A 114 2.27 -16.42 2.29
C HIS A 114 2.76 -17.88 2.34
N ASP A 115 1.94 -18.84 1.93
CA ASP A 115 2.29 -20.27 1.86
C ASP A 115 2.66 -20.72 0.43
N LEU A 116 2.53 -19.86 -0.59
CA LEU A 116 2.71 -20.25 -1.99
C LEU A 116 4.18 -20.36 -2.40
N SER A 117 5.04 -19.47 -1.90
CA SER A 117 6.49 -19.55 -2.09
C SER A 117 7.24 -18.70 -1.06
N ASP A 118 8.55 -18.92 -0.95
CA ASP A 118 9.46 -18.09 -0.15
C ASP A 118 9.79 -16.72 -0.83
N ASN A 119 9.20 -16.42 -2.00
CA ASN A 119 9.40 -15.16 -2.69
C ASN A 119 8.54 -14.06 -2.06
N GLU A 120 9.14 -13.22 -1.22
CA GLU A 120 8.50 -12.01 -0.70
C GLU A 120 7.92 -11.11 -1.81
N GLY A 121 8.41 -11.19 -3.06
CA GLY A 121 7.80 -10.47 -4.19
C GLY A 121 6.36 -10.89 -4.54
N ASP A 122 5.90 -12.08 -4.14
CA ASP A 122 4.59 -12.62 -4.52
C ASP A 122 3.40 -11.79 -4.01
N TRP A 123 3.59 -10.94 -2.99
CA TRP A 123 2.54 -10.01 -2.56
C TRP A 123 2.11 -9.06 -3.68
N SER A 124 2.99 -8.78 -4.64
CA SER A 124 2.72 -7.96 -5.82
C SER A 124 1.94 -8.67 -6.94
N ILE A 125 1.58 -9.95 -6.77
CA ILE A 125 0.81 -10.80 -7.70
C ILE A 125 1.49 -11.07 -9.07
N LEU A 126 2.18 -10.10 -9.66
CA LEU A 126 2.82 -10.22 -10.98
C LEU A 126 3.89 -11.33 -11.03
N PRO A 127 4.78 -11.50 -10.03
CA PRO A 127 5.70 -12.64 -9.96
C PRO A 127 4.98 -14.00 -9.81
N LEU A 128 3.76 -14.01 -9.27
CA LEU A 128 2.96 -15.20 -9.05
C LEU A 128 2.20 -15.66 -10.30
N LEU A 129 1.92 -14.77 -11.27
CA LEU A 129 1.14 -15.08 -12.47
C LEU A 129 1.68 -16.30 -13.27
N PRO A 130 2.99 -16.49 -13.49
CA PRO A 130 3.53 -17.71 -14.12
C PRO A 130 3.18 -18.99 -13.37
N TYR A 131 3.22 -18.98 -12.03
CA TYR A 131 2.81 -20.12 -11.20
C TYR A 131 1.31 -20.39 -11.32
N LEU A 132 0.46 -19.36 -11.28
CA LEU A 132 -0.99 -19.52 -11.41
C LEU A 132 -1.40 -20.06 -12.79
N SER A 133 -0.79 -19.53 -13.85
CA SER A 133 -0.96 -20.00 -15.23
C SER A 133 -0.55 -21.46 -15.39
N TYR A 134 0.60 -21.86 -14.82
CA TYR A 134 1.07 -23.24 -14.87
C TYR A 134 0.16 -24.22 -14.09
N SER A 135 -0.19 -23.87 -12.85
CA SER A 135 -0.90 -24.75 -11.92
C SER A 135 -2.40 -24.86 -12.20
N PHE A 136 -3.05 -23.76 -12.56
CA PHE A 136 -4.51 -23.66 -12.68
C PHE A 136 -5.03 -23.39 -14.09
N GLY A 137 -4.14 -22.96 -15.01
CA GLY A 137 -4.53 -22.51 -16.37
C GLY A 137 -5.16 -23.54 -17.31
N LYS A 138 -5.28 -24.81 -16.88
CA LYS A 138 -5.93 -25.90 -17.63
C LYS A 138 -7.19 -26.47 -16.97
N ASN A 139 -7.34 -26.28 -15.67
CA ASN A 139 -8.33 -26.98 -14.84
C ASN A 139 -9.33 -26.04 -14.16
N SER A 140 -9.08 -24.74 -14.24
CA SER A 140 -9.88 -23.69 -13.62
C SER A 140 -10.36 -22.68 -14.67
N SER A 141 -11.41 -21.94 -14.32
CA SER A 141 -12.01 -20.86 -15.11
C SER A 141 -11.70 -19.49 -14.53
N TRP A 142 -11.57 -19.41 -13.19
CA TRP A 142 -11.44 -18.16 -12.45
C TRP A 142 -10.42 -18.26 -11.33
N ILE A 143 -9.61 -17.22 -11.17
CA ILE A 143 -8.79 -16.96 -9.99
C ILE A 143 -9.41 -15.76 -9.26
N VAL A 144 -9.80 -15.91 -8.01
CA VAL A 144 -10.44 -14.88 -7.18
C VAL A 144 -9.49 -14.49 -6.05
N PHE A 145 -9.19 -13.19 -5.94
CA PHE A 145 -8.30 -12.62 -4.95
C PHE A 145 -9.11 -11.90 -3.87
N LEU A 146 -8.73 -12.12 -2.61
CA LEU A 146 -9.40 -11.63 -1.40
C LEU A 146 -8.36 -11.08 -0.43
N GLU A 147 -8.61 -9.94 0.22
CA GLU A 147 -7.87 -9.59 1.43
C GLU A 147 -8.36 -10.46 2.61
N GLU A 148 -7.56 -10.58 3.67
CA GLU A 148 -7.88 -11.40 4.84
C GLU A 148 -9.23 -11.03 5.48
N GLU A 149 -9.55 -9.74 5.47
CA GLU A 149 -10.76 -9.17 6.06
C GLU A 149 -11.98 -9.21 5.11
N THR A 150 -11.80 -9.46 3.80
CA THR A 150 -12.89 -9.43 2.80
C THR A 150 -13.93 -10.54 3.04
N ASP A 151 -15.12 -10.15 3.48
CA ASP A 151 -16.28 -11.05 3.61
C ASP A 151 -16.90 -11.38 2.23
N VAL A 152 -17.00 -12.68 1.92
CA VAL A 152 -17.57 -13.17 0.66
C VAL A 152 -18.84 -13.97 0.93
N LYS A 153 -19.90 -13.73 0.16
CA LYS A 153 -21.09 -14.60 0.11
C LYS A 153 -20.96 -15.53 -1.10
N MET A 154 -20.51 -16.77 -0.86
CA MET A 154 -20.15 -17.75 -1.90
C MET A 154 -21.23 -17.93 -2.98
N THR A 155 -22.50 -18.04 -2.57
CA THR A 155 -23.63 -18.18 -3.50
C THR A 155 -23.82 -16.97 -4.42
N LYS A 156 -23.54 -15.75 -3.93
CA LYS A 156 -23.60 -14.52 -4.74
C LYS A 156 -22.42 -14.41 -5.68
N LEU A 157 -21.22 -14.77 -5.24
CA LEU A 157 -20.04 -14.83 -6.09
C LEU A 157 -20.24 -15.79 -7.29
N VAL A 158 -20.68 -17.02 -7.03
CA VAL A 158 -20.90 -18.03 -8.09
C VAL A 158 -22.02 -17.61 -9.06
N GLN A 159 -23.12 -17.05 -8.56
CA GLN A 159 -24.24 -16.52 -9.39
C GLN A 159 -23.80 -15.46 -10.40
N VAL A 160 -22.65 -14.85 -10.15
CA VAL A 160 -22.14 -13.73 -10.94
C VAL A 160 -21.05 -14.16 -11.89
N LEU A 161 -20.06 -14.96 -11.44
CA LEU A 161 -19.08 -15.55 -12.35
C LEU A 161 -19.76 -16.33 -13.49
N ALA A 162 -20.89 -16.98 -13.19
CA ALA A 162 -21.72 -17.69 -14.17
C ALA A 162 -22.35 -16.78 -15.26
N LYS A 163 -22.37 -15.45 -15.09
CA LYS A 163 -22.81 -14.49 -16.12
C LYS A 163 -21.76 -14.26 -17.20
N PHE A 164 -20.50 -14.59 -16.93
CA PHE A 164 -19.37 -14.25 -17.79
C PHE A 164 -18.82 -15.47 -18.51
N ASP A 165 -18.54 -15.31 -19.81
CA ASP A 165 -17.99 -16.36 -20.66
C ASP A 165 -16.55 -16.66 -20.26
N LYS A 166 -16.35 -17.76 -19.53
CA LYS A 166 -15.03 -18.20 -19.01
C LYS A 166 -13.93 -18.37 -20.05
N ASN A 167 -14.28 -18.43 -21.35
CA ASN A 167 -13.31 -18.57 -22.44
C ASN A 167 -12.79 -17.20 -22.95
N LYS A 168 -13.28 -16.09 -22.39
CA LYS A 168 -12.83 -14.73 -22.72
C LYS A 168 -11.98 -14.13 -21.60
N GLU A 169 -11.23 -13.10 -21.94
CA GLU A 169 -10.48 -12.33 -20.96
C GLU A 169 -11.40 -11.41 -20.17
N TRP A 170 -11.42 -11.62 -18.85
CA TRP A 170 -12.14 -10.79 -17.89
C TRP A 170 -11.25 -10.52 -16.69
N PHE A 171 -11.21 -9.25 -16.30
CA PHE A 171 -10.90 -8.83 -14.94
C PHE A 171 -12.26 -8.56 -14.27
N LEU A 172 -12.44 -8.80 -12.98
CA LEU A 172 -13.68 -8.47 -12.27
C LEU A 172 -13.34 -7.83 -10.93
N GLY A 173 -14.14 -6.89 -10.44
CA GLY A 173 -13.90 -6.21 -9.16
C GLY A 173 -14.52 -4.82 -9.10
N LYS A 174 -14.60 -4.25 -7.90
CA LYS A 174 -15.02 -2.85 -7.72
C LYS A 174 -13.94 -1.91 -8.27
N PRO A 175 -14.21 -0.97 -9.18
CA PRO A 175 -13.20 -0.05 -9.66
C PRO A 175 -13.06 1.20 -8.77
N LEU A 176 -11.81 1.57 -8.54
CA LEU A 176 -11.32 2.86 -8.10
C LEU A 176 -10.85 3.67 -9.32
N HIS A 177 -10.73 4.97 -9.14
CA HIS A 177 -10.15 5.91 -10.10
C HIS A 177 -9.69 7.16 -9.35
N ASP A 178 -8.69 7.85 -9.88
CA ASP A 178 -8.23 9.10 -9.31
C ASP A 178 -9.07 10.28 -9.78
N GLN A 179 -9.20 11.30 -8.94
CA GLN A 179 -9.83 12.56 -9.31
C GLN A 179 -8.85 13.51 -10.03
N GLU A 180 -7.57 13.43 -9.65
CA GLU A 180 -6.48 14.27 -10.16
C GLU A 180 -5.25 13.40 -10.47
N SER A 181 -4.23 13.97 -11.12
CA SER A 181 -3.01 13.25 -11.45
C SER A 181 -2.12 13.11 -10.22
N THR A 182 -1.92 11.88 -9.74
CA THR A 182 -1.32 11.61 -8.42
C THR A 182 0.16 11.26 -8.53
N ILE A 183 0.91 11.56 -7.46
CA ILE A 183 2.32 11.17 -7.36
C ILE A 183 2.49 9.65 -7.19
N ILE A 184 1.56 8.97 -6.50
CA ILE A 184 1.62 7.52 -6.27
C ILE A 184 1.45 6.71 -7.56
N HIS A 185 0.77 7.29 -8.56
CA HIS A 185 0.63 6.69 -9.89
C HIS A 185 1.60 7.29 -10.92
N HIS A 186 2.67 7.94 -10.46
CA HIS A 186 3.70 8.57 -11.31
C HIS A 186 3.15 9.54 -12.37
N TYR A 187 2.02 10.20 -12.08
CA TYR A 187 1.28 11.03 -13.04
C TYR A 187 0.85 10.28 -14.31
N ALA A 188 0.65 8.95 -14.23
CA ALA A 188 -0.01 8.18 -15.28
C ALA A 188 -1.40 8.78 -15.57
N PHE A 189 -1.80 8.79 -16.84
CA PHE A 189 -3.07 9.35 -17.31
C PHE A 189 -3.32 10.81 -16.91
N ALA A 190 -2.26 11.63 -16.70
CA ALA A 190 -2.37 13.00 -16.19
C ALA A 190 -3.37 13.93 -16.92
N GLU A 191 -3.61 13.71 -18.22
CA GLU A 191 -4.58 14.49 -19.01
C GLU A 191 -6.05 14.16 -18.66
N ASN A 192 -6.32 12.93 -18.21
CA ASN A 192 -7.63 12.49 -17.74
C ASN A 192 -7.50 11.26 -16.80
N PRO A 193 -7.17 11.46 -15.51
CA PRO A 193 -6.95 10.35 -14.57
C PRO A 193 -8.15 9.41 -14.43
N SER A 194 -9.37 9.96 -14.53
CA SER A 194 -10.62 9.20 -14.45
C SER A 194 -10.85 8.19 -15.58
N VAL A 195 -10.06 8.26 -16.67
CA VAL A 195 -10.14 7.29 -17.78
C VAL A 195 -9.67 5.89 -17.35
N PHE A 196 -8.69 5.85 -16.44
CA PHE A 196 -8.11 4.61 -15.96
C PHE A 196 -8.78 4.17 -14.66
N LYS A 197 -9.02 2.86 -14.53
CA LYS A 197 -9.62 2.27 -13.35
C LYS A 197 -8.87 1.03 -12.93
N TYR A 198 -8.80 0.85 -11.62
CA TYR A 198 -8.06 -0.21 -10.96
C TYR A 198 -8.90 -0.81 -9.83
N PRO A 199 -8.73 -2.09 -9.45
CA PRO A 199 -9.60 -2.73 -8.47
C PRO A 199 -9.41 -2.21 -7.04
N ASP A 200 -10.51 -2.09 -6.31
CA ASP A 200 -10.49 -2.05 -4.86
C ASP A 200 -10.33 -3.47 -4.29
N PHE A 201 -9.12 -3.81 -3.88
CA PHE A 201 -8.81 -5.13 -3.32
C PHE A 201 -9.67 -5.49 -2.08
N ALA A 202 -10.08 -4.51 -1.27
CA ALA A 202 -10.91 -4.75 -0.09
C ALA A 202 -12.30 -5.33 -0.46
N ALA A 203 -12.77 -5.07 -1.68
CA ALA A 203 -14.06 -5.51 -2.21
C ALA A 203 -14.01 -6.82 -3.02
N ALA A 204 -12.87 -7.54 -2.98
CA ALA A 204 -12.54 -8.68 -3.84
C ALA A 204 -12.37 -8.32 -5.33
N TRP A 205 -11.57 -9.13 -6.01
CA TRP A 205 -11.41 -9.06 -7.46
C TRP A 205 -11.12 -10.45 -8.04
N ALA A 206 -11.25 -10.62 -9.35
CA ALA A 206 -11.01 -11.90 -10.01
C ALA A 206 -10.43 -11.71 -11.41
N LEU A 207 -9.72 -12.73 -11.89
CA LEU A 207 -9.24 -12.84 -13.26
C LEU A 207 -9.79 -14.13 -13.87
N SER A 208 -10.25 -14.06 -15.13
CA SER A 208 -10.49 -15.26 -15.92
C SER A 208 -9.16 -15.93 -16.25
N VAL A 209 -9.15 -17.26 -16.33
CA VAL A 209 -7.92 -18.01 -16.66
C VAL A 209 -7.30 -17.62 -18.01
N PRO A 210 -8.05 -17.34 -19.09
CA PRO A 210 -7.46 -16.79 -20.33
C PRO A 210 -6.64 -15.51 -20.10
N LEU A 211 -7.12 -14.60 -19.26
CA LEU A 211 -6.40 -13.38 -18.91
C LEU A 211 -5.14 -13.69 -18.08
N VAL A 212 -5.23 -14.57 -17.08
CA VAL A 212 -4.07 -15.02 -16.29
C VAL A 212 -2.98 -15.61 -17.19
N VAL A 213 -3.35 -16.44 -18.16
CA VAL A 213 -2.39 -17.05 -19.11
C VAL A 213 -1.71 -15.99 -19.98
N ARG A 214 -2.47 -15.00 -20.51
CA ARG A 214 -1.87 -13.89 -21.28
C ARG A 214 -0.91 -13.07 -20.42
N LEU A 215 -1.31 -12.69 -19.22
CA LEU A 215 -0.49 -11.85 -18.34
C LEU A 215 0.77 -12.59 -17.87
N ALA A 216 0.67 -13.89 -17.56
CA ALA A 216 1.80 -14.73 -17.22
C ALA A 216 2.85 -14.82 -18.34
N ASN A 217 2.41 -14.97 -19.60
CA ASN A 217 3.32 -14.92 -20.75
C ASN A 217 3.96 -13.52 -20.88
N LYS A 218 3.17 -12.45 -20.75
CA LYS A 218 3.67 -11.08 -20.82
C LYS A 218 4.73 -10.79 -19.76
N VAL A 219 4.51 -11.16 -18.49
CA VAL A 219 5.49 -10.95 -17.40
C VAL A 219 6.78 -11.75 -17.63
N LYS A 220 6.68 -12.92 -18.27
CA LYS A 220 7.83 -13.76 -18.60
C LYS A 220 8.66 -13.21 -19.77
N ASP A 221 8.01 -12.68 -20.80
CA ASP A 221 8.64 -12.21 -22.03
C ASP A 221 9.08 -10.72 -21.94
N GLU A 222 8.34 -9.91 -21.17
CA GLU A 222 8.59 -8.50 -20.89
C GLU A 222 8.60 -8.26 -19.36
N PRO A 223 9.77 -8.31 -18.68
CA PRO A 223 9.86 -7.91 -17.29
C PRO A 223 9.44 -6.44 -17.10
N LEU A 224 8.84 -6.14 -15.95
CA LEU A 224 8.26 -4.84 -15.65
C LEU A 224 9.28 -3.70 -15.83
N LYS A 225 8.85 -2.61 -16.47
CA LYS A 225 9.70 -1.43 -16.76
C LYS A 225 9.99 -0.56 -15.53
N SER A 226 9.27 -0.77 -14.43
CA SER A 226 9.50 -0.09 -13.15
C SER A 226 10.23 -1.03 -12.21
N ASP A 227 11.34 -0.58 -11.63
CA ASP A 227 11.95 -1.26 -10.50
C ASP A 227 11.13 -1.11 -9.21
N PHE A 228 10.16 -0.20 -9.17
CA PHE A 228 9.34 0.08 -7.98
C PHE A 228 7.92 -0.45 -8.13
N THR A 229 7.40 -1.05 -7.05
CA THR A 229 5.98 -1.34 -6.83
C THR A 229 5.48 -0.46 -5.68
N ILE A 230 4.52 0.42 -5.98
CA ILE A 230 4.06 1.52 -5.12
C ILE A 230 2.58 1.34 -4.79
N ASP A 231 1.69 1.38 -5.80
CA ASP A 231 0.29 1.00 -5.65
C ASP A 231 0.02 -0.23 -6.53
N LEU A 232 0.03 -1.38 -5.87
CA LEU A 232 -0.27 -2.67 -6.48
C LEU A 232 -1.67 -2.72 -7.13
N LYS A 233 -2.66 -1.98 -6.63
CA LYS A 233 -4.01 -1.95 -7.19
C LYS A 233 -3.95 -1.31 -8.57
N HIS A 234 -3.35 -0.11 -8.64
CA HIS A 234 -3.13 0.63 -9.88
C HIS A 234 -2.22 -0.14 -10.87
N GLU A 235 -1.12 -0.73 -10.39
CA GLU A 235 -0.21 -1.56 -11.20
C GLU A 235 -0.88 -2.83 -11.75
N SER A 236 -1.73 -3.50 -10.96
CA SER A 236 -2.51 -4.65 -11.43
C SER A 236 -3.44 -4.25 -12.57
N GLY A 237 -4.14 -3.11 -12.46
CA GLY A 237 -4.97 -2.56 -13.53
C GLY A 237 -4.17 -2.22 -14.79
N LEU A 238 -2.97 -1.63 -14.65
CA LEU A 238 -2.11 -1.18 -15.75
C LEU A 238 -1.70 -2.32 -16.69
N THR A 239 -1.61 -3.55 -16.18
CA THR A 239 -1.30 -4.71 -17.02
C THR A 239 -2.44 -5.15 -17.95
N THR A 240 -3.67 -4.62 -17.78
CA THR A 240 -4.90 -5.20 -18.34
C THR A 240 -5.75 -4.32 -19.27
N CYS A 241 -5.71 -2.99 -19.15
CA CYS A 241 -6.31 -1.97 -20.03
C CYS A 241 -7.85 -1.98 -20.28
N GLU A 242 -8.52 -0.93 -19.76
CA GLU A 242 -9.83 -0.32 -20.17
C GLU A 242 -11.19 -0.85 -19.55
N PRO A 243 -12.14 0.04 -19.14
CA PRO A 243 -12.69 -0.06 -17.76
C PRO A 243 -14.17 0.41 -17.44
N PHE A 244 -15.04 -0.36 -16.76
CA PHE A 244 -16.38 0.11 -16.25
C PHE A 244 -16.87 -0.51 -14.86
N PHE A 245 -17.89 0.09 -14.21
CA PHE A 245 -18.24 0.14 -12.73
C PHE A 245 -19.21 -0.97 -12.15
N HIS A 246 -19.55 -1.18 -10.84
CA HIS A 246 -19.52 -0.41 -9.54
C HIS A 246 -19.04 -1.16 -8.21
N SER A 247 -19.76 -1.25 -7.04
CA SER A 247 -19.14 -1.25 -5.65
C SER A 247 -19.91 -1.86 -4.41
N CYS A 248 -19.21 -2.38 -3.35
CA CYS A 248 -19.58 -2.32 -1.87
C CYS A 248 -18.46 -2.78 -0.85
N LEU A 249 -18.67 -2.75 0.51
CA LEU A 249 -17.61 -2.56 1.58
C LEU A 249 -17.71 -3.27 3.00
N LEU A 250 -16.54 -3.35 3.71
CA LEU A 250 -16.20 -3.09 5.18
C LEU A 250 -16.40 -4.07 6.39
N PHE A 251 -15.35 -4.24 7.27
CA PHE A 251 -15.26 -3.93 8.75
C PHE A 251 -14.14 -4.69 9.56
N PRO A 252 -13.38 -4.05 10.50
CA PRO A 252 -12.35 -4.71 11.34
C PRO A 252 -12.73 -4.98 12.84
N PRO A 253 -11.93 -5.77 13.63
CA PRO A 253 -12.34 -6.35 14.93
C PRO A 253 -11.82 -5.66 16.23
N LYS A 254 -12.07 -6.30 17.39
CA LYS A 254 -12.08 -5.71 18.75
C LYS A 254 -10.89 -6.14 19.65
N GLY A 255 -10.06 -5.19 20.08
CA GLY A 255 -9.01 -5.37 21.11
C GLY A 255 -8.85 -4.14 22.00
N GLU A 256 -8.21 -4.27 23.17
CA GLU A 256 -7.85 -3.11 24.01
C GLU A 256 -6.59 -2.42 23.44
N PRO A 257 -6.56 -1.08 23.28
CA PRO A 257 -5.41 -0.39 22.71
C PRO A 257 -4.15 -0.56 23.57
N VAL A 258 -2.99 -0.68 22.92
CA VAL A 258 -1.66 -0.61 23.58
C VAL A 258 -1.58 0.65 24.46
N ILE A 259 -0.95 0.57 25.64
CA ILE A 259 -0.83 1.73 26.53
C ILE A 259 0.15 2.78 25.96
N THR A 260 -0.04 4.04 26.33
CA THR A 260 0.73 5.18 25.77
C THR A 260 2.23 5.10 26.08
N GLU A 261 2.59 4.49 27.20
CA GLU A 261 3.94 4.37 27.72
C GLU A 261 4.75 3.26 27.01
N ASP A 262 4.08 2.36 26.28
CA ASP A 262 4.71 1.29 25.51
C ASP A 262 5.19 1.73 24.12
N ILE A 263 4.95 3.00 23.73
CA ILE A 263 5.34 3.56 22.43
C ILE A 263 6.32 4.72 22.63
N PHE A 264 7.49 4.64 21.98
CA PHE A 264 8.44 5.75 21.85
C PHE A 264 8.34 6.34 20.44
N VAL A 265 8.17 7.65 20.33
CA VAL A 265 8.03 8.36 19.07
C VAL A 265 9.32 9.12 18.73
N ALA A 266 9.88 8.83 17.57
CA ALA A 266 11.07 9.48 17.03
C ALA A 266 10.68 10.33 15.80
N VAL A 267 10.78 11.65 15.93
CA VAL A 267 10.48 12.58 14.83
C VAL A 267 11.78 13.01 14.14
N LYS A 268 11.96 12.64 12.88
CA LYS A 268 13.04 13.15 12.02
C LYS A 268 12.73 14.58 11.61
N THR A 269 13.59 15.53 11.97
CA THR A 269 13.49 16.93 11.54
C THR A 269 14.88 17.50 11.20
N CYS A 270 14.95 18.78 10.84
CA CYS A 270 16.20 19.53 10.73
C CYS A 270 15.97 21.00 11.03
N ARG A 271 17.06 21.75 11.29
CA ARG A 271 17.02 23.17 11.69
C ARG A 271 16.11 24.03 10.80
N LYS A 272 16.05 23.75 9.50
CA LYS A 272 15.21 24.45 8.51
C LYS A 272 13.72 24.41 8.87
N PHE A 273 13.24 23.31 9.46
CA PHE A 273 11.82 23.03 9.63
C PHE A 273 11.32 23.24 11.07
N HIS A 274 12.20 23.61 12.01
CA HIS A 274 11.85 23.93 13.39
C HIS A 274 10.73 24.98 13.49
N SER A 275 10.72 26.00 12.63
CA SER A 275 9.72 27.08 12.64
C SER A 275 8.46 26.80 11.81
N GLU A 276 8.47 25.79 10.95
CA GLU A 276 7.41 25.57 9.95
C GLU A 276 6.64 24.26 10.20
N ARG A 277 7.34 23.14 10.40
CA ARG A 277 6.74 21.80 10.47
C ARG A 277 6.50 21.34 11.89
N VAL A 278 7.49 21.49 12.77
CA VAL A 278 7.34 21.10 14.19
C VAL A 278 6.17 21.81 14.90
N PRO A 279 5.83 23.09 14.61
CA PRO A 279 4.66 23.74 15.18
C PRO A 279 3.31 23.13 14.72
N VAL A 280 3.29 22.38 13.61
CA VAL A 280 2.10 21.62 13.19
C VAL A 280 1.94 20.39 14.10
N ILE A 281 3.01 19.63 14.31
CA ILE A 281 3.04 18.47 15.23
C ILE A 281 2.58 18.88 16.64
N LYS A 282 3.08 20.03 17.14
CA LYS A 282 2.66 20.66 18.40
C LYS A 282 1.15 20.96 18.50
N LYS A 283 0.53 21.33 17.37
CA LYS A 283 -0.90 21.68 17.30
C LYS A 283 -1.81 20.48 17.06
N THR A 284 -1.27 19.34 16.62
CA THR A 284 -2.04 18.16 16.20
C THR A 284 -1.87 17.01 17.18
N TRP A 285 -0.84 16.18 17.00
CA TRP A 285 -0.74 14.84 17.60
C TRP A 285 0.34 14.69 18.67
N GLU A 286 1.25 15.66 18.88
CA GLU A 286 2.30 15.58 19.92
C GLU A 286 1.74 15.27 21.31
N LYS A 287 0.62 15.92 21.66
CA LYS A 287 -0.09 15.77 22.94
C LYS A 287 -0.51 14.33 23.26
N ASP A 288 -0.61 13.46 22.25
CA ASP A 288 -1.04 12.07 22.38
C ASP A 288 0.18 11.12 22.46
N ALA A 289 1.40 11.65 22.35
CA ALA A 289 2.67 10.93 22.51
C ALA A 289 3.22 11.09 23.94
N PHE A 290 3.32 9.99 24.69
CA PHE A 290 3.86 10.03 26.06
C PHE A 290 5.39 10.13 26.09
N PHE A 291 6.07 9.39 25.22
CA PHE A 291 7.50 9.50 24.99
C PHE A 291 7.76 9.92 23.55
N LEU A 292 8.33 11.12 23.38
CA LEU A 292 8.65 11.69 22.07
C LEU A 292 9.98 12.43 22.12
N GLU A 293 10.81 12.24 21.08
CA GLU A 293 12.02 13.04 20.86
C GLU A 293 12.11 13.54 19.40
N TYR A 294 12.53 14.80 19.25
CA TYR A 294 12.81 15.42 17.96
C TYR A 294 14.29 15.25 17.62
N TYR A 295 14.58 14.64 16.47
CA TYR A 295 15.93 14.35 16.02
C TYR A 295 16.35 15.31 14.91
N SER A 296 17.30 16.18 15.21
CA SER A 296 17.71 17.30 14.36
C SER A 296 19.24 17.37 14.21
N ASP A 297 19.70 18.02 13.15
CA ASP A 297 21.10 18.41 12.97
C ASP A 297 21.51 19.59 13.89
N HIS A 298 20.54 20.21 14.57
CA HIS A 298 20.75 21.34 15.47
C HIS A 298 19.98 21.16 16.79
N ALA A 299 20.67 21.30 17.92
CA ALA A 299 20.06 21.29 19.25
C ALA A 299 19.37 22.63 19.53
N ASP A 300 18.09 22.59 19.87
CA ASP A 300 17.23 23.77 20.05
C ASP A 300 16.49 23.65 21.39
N PRO A 301 16.77 24.52 22.39
CA PRO A 301 16.09 24.45 23.67
C PRO A 301 14.59 24.82 23.62
N SER A 302 14.12 25.48 22.56
CA SER A 302 12.71 25.90 22.42
C SER A 302 11.81 24.78 21.88
N ILE A 303 12.41 23.86 21.13
CA ILE A 303 11.81 22.63 20.63
C ILE A 303 12.85 21.56 20.98
N PRO A 304 12.78 20.91 22.16
CA PRO A 304 13.92 20.19 22.75
C PRO A 304 14.45 19.05 21.86
N THR A 305 15.34 19.42 20.93
CA THR A 305 15.83 18.53 19.88
C THR A 305 17.12 17.85 20.31
N ILE A 306 17.19 16.57 20.03
CA ILE A 306 18.36 15.73 20.23
C ILE A 306 19.20 15.77 18.96
N ASN A 307 20.42 16.31 19.09
CA ASN A 307 21.44 16.22 18.04
C ASN A 307 22.28 14.95 18.25
N LEU A 308 22.21 14.02 17.30
CA LEU A 308 22.95 12.76 17.32
C LEU A 308 24.33 12.84 16.65
N GLY A 309 24.79 14.05 16.31
CA GLY A 309 26.05 14.28 15.58
C GLY A 309 25.97 13.95 14.08
N ILE A 310 24.77 13.69 13.55
CA ILE A 310 24.54 13.40 12.14
C ILE A 310 24.08 14.67 11.43
N PRO A 311 24.76 15.14 10.36
CA PRO A 311 24.35 16.33 9.62
C PRO A 311 23.07 16.08 8.84
N ASN A 312 22.34 17.16 8.51
CA ASN A 312 21.22 17.04 7.59
C ASN A 312 21.67 16.81 6.14
N THR A 313 20.86 16.08 5.40
CA THR A 313 21.08 15.65 4.01
C THR A 313 19.86 16.00 3.16
N GLU A 314 19.97 15.97 1.82
CA GLU A 314 18.86 16.32 0.91
C GLU A 314 18.17 15.13 0.22
N ARG A 315 18.86 13.98 0.12
CA ARG A 315 18.40 12.82 -0.68
C ARG A 315 17.72 11.71 0.14
N GLY A 316 18.25 11.43 1.31
CA GLY A 316 17.79 10.37 2.22
C GLY A 316 18.45 10.54 3.57
N HIS A 317 17.95 9.85 4.61
CA HIS A 317 18.32 10.12 6.00
C HIS A 317 18.88 8.92 6.76
N CYS A 318 19.44 7.91 6.06
CA CYS A 318 19.90 6.66 6.67
C CYS A 318 20.76 6.85 7.92
N GLY A 319 21.76 7.73 7.89
CA GLY A 319 22.62 7.97 9.06
C GLY A 319 21.85 8.43 10.30
N LYS A 320 20.82 9.28 10.11
CA LYS A 320 19.96 9.80 11.18
C LYS A 320 19.05 8.69 11.70
N THR A 321 18.44 7.91 10.81
CA THR A 321 17.55 6.79 11.16
C THR A 321 18.29 5.69 11.92
N PHE A 322 19.49 5.29 11.51
CA PHE A 322 20.28 4.31 12.26
C PHE A 322 20.76 4.82 13.64
N ALA A 323 21.07 6.12 13.75
CA ALA A 323 21.39 6.72 15.05
C ALA A 323 20.17 6.75 15.99
N ILE A 324 18.96 6.96 15.47
CA ILE A 324 17.69 6.83 16.22
C ILE A 324 17.49 5.39 16.71
N LEU A 325 17.69 4.38 15.85
CA LEU A 325 17.59 2.96 16.22
C LEU A 325 18.58 2.57 17.34
N GLN A 326 19.83 3.04 17.25
CA GLN A 326 20.83 2.83 18.30
C GLN A 326 20.44 3.53 19.61
N ARG A 327 19.94 4.77 19.55
CA ARG A 327 19.48 5.50 20.73
C ARG A 327 18.27 4.83 21.38
N PHE A 328 17.34 4.30 20.59
CA PHE A 328 16.18 3.56 21.08
C PHE A 328 16.55 2.33 21.91
N LEU A 329 17.68 1.68 21.61
CA LEU A 329 18.23 0.57 22.40
C LEU A 329 19.13 1.01 23.58
N SER A 330 19.44 2.30 23.69
CA SER A 330 20.31 2.84 24.75
C SER A 330 19.55 3.13 26.04
N SER A 331 20.28 3.21 27.16
CA SER A 331 19.73 3.68 28.45
C SER A 331 19.37 5.18 28.48
N SER A 332 19.53 5.90 27.36
CA SER A 332 19.18 7.33 27.27
C SER A 332 17.67 7.56 27.13
N VAL A 333 16.91 6.53 26.77
CA VAL A 333 15.46 6.60 26.57
C VAL A 333 14.75 5.46 27.32
N PRO A 334 13.43 5.56 27.57
CA PRO A 334 12.68 4.50 28.26
C PRO A 334 12.65 3.18 27.48
N ASN A 335 12.58 2.07 28.22
CA ASN A 335 12.45 0.72 27.64
C ASN A 335 11.00 0.43 27.21
N THR A 336 10.54 1.12 26.17
CA THR A 336 9.21 0.92 25.55
C THR A 336 9.19 -0.31 24.63
N LYS A 337 8.01 -0.88 24.36
CA LYS A 337 7.87 -2.06 23.47
C LYS A 337 7.95 -1.72 21.98
N TRP A 338 7.50 -0.52 21.61
CA TRP A 338 7.38 -0.06 20.23
C TRP A 338 8.19 1.21 19.99
N LEU A 339 8.74 1.31 18.79
CA LEU A 339 9.33 2.50 18.20
C LEU A 339 8.47 2.91 17.00
N LEU A 340 7.98 4.15 17.01
CA LEU A 340 7.44 4.83 15.83
C LEU A 340 8.48 5.82 15.31
N VAL A 341 8.88 5.72 14.05
CA VAL A 341 9.72 6.70 13.36
C VAL A 341 8.89 7.41 12.31
N VAL A 342 8.85 8.75 12.35
CA VAL A 342 8.10 9.59 11.41
C VAL A 342 8.94 10.77 10.94
N ASP A 343 8.64 11.28 9.74
CA ASP A 343 9.18 12.57 9.26
C ASP A 343 8.34 13.75 9.80
N ASP A 344 8.93 14.94 9.87
CA ASP A 344 8.29 16.12 10.48
C ASP A 344 7.10 16.71 9.69
N ASP A 345 6.85 16.23 8.47
CA ASP A 345 5.64 16.46 7.68
C ASP A 345 4.66 15.28 7.63
N THR A 346 4.83 14.29 8.52
CA THR A 346 3.86 13.19 8.73
C THR A 346 2.74 13.62 9.69
N LEU A 347 1.50 13.36 9.30
CA LEU A 347 0.33 13.45 10.19
C LEU A 347 -0.07 12.04 10.62
N ILE A 348 -0.24 11.80 11.93
CA ILE A 348 -0.56 10.46 12.46
C ILE A 348 -1.54 10.49 13.63
N SER A 349 -2.47 9.54 13.69
CA SER A 349 -3.30 9.23 14.85
C SER A 349 -2.63 8.18 15.73
N LEU A 350 -2.06 8.63 16.85
CA LEU A 350 -1.51 7.74 17.86
C LEU A 350 -2.57 6.87 18.56
N PRO A 351 -3.81 7.34 18.84
CA PRO A 351 -4.85 6.47 19.39
C PRO A 351 -5.27 5.32 18.45
N ARG A 352 -5.37 5.56 17.13
CA ARG A 352 -5.62 4.48 16.15
C ARG A 352 -4.44 3.54 16.01
N LEU A 353 -3.22 4.08 16.01
CA LEU A 353 -2.00 3.27 16.02
C LEU A 353 -1.99 2.31 17.22
N ARG A 354 -2.35 2.78 18.42
CA ARG A 354 -2.45 1.95 19.63
C ARG A 354 -3.48 0.81 19.50
N VAL A 355 -4.58 1.03 18.78
CA VAL A 355 -5.56 -0.03 18.44
C VAL A 355 -4.92 -1.05 17.50
N LEU A 356 -4.31 -0.61 16.40
CA LEU A 356 -3.67 -1.53 15.44
C LEU A 356 -2.55 -2.35 16.10
N LEU A 357 -1.70 -1.74 16.92
CA LEU A 357 -0.61 -2.45 17.61
C LEU A 357 -1.10 -3.48 18.63
N SER A 358 -2.37 -3.43 19.07
CA SER A 358 -2.94 -4.47 19.94
C SER A 358 -3.12 -5.82 19.23
N CYS A 359 -3.09 -5.83 17.89
CA CYS A 359 -3.13 -7.05 17.08
C CYS A 359 -1.79 -7.81 17.04
N TYR A 360 -0.69 -7.19 17.47
CA TYR A 360 0.67 -7.71 17.30
C TYR A 360 1.34 -8.03 18.63
N ASP A 361 2.05 -9.15 18.69
CA ASP A 361 2.91 -9.48 19.83
C ASP A 361 4.23 -8.71 19.73
N SER A 362 4.41 -7.72 20.60
CA SER A 362 5.62 -6.90 20.70
C SER A 362 6.93 -7.67 21.00
N SER A 363 6.85 -8.93 21.43
CA SER A 363 8.01 -9.81 21.62
C SER A 363 8.51 -10.43 20.32
N GLN A 364 7.71 -10.38 19.25
CA GLN A 364 8.11 -10.83 17.91
C GLN A 364 8.71 -9.68 17.11
N PRO A 365 9.59 -9.95 16.12
CA PRO A 365 10.21 -8.93 15.27
C PRO A 365 9.20 -8.38 14.24
N VAL A 366 8.31 -7.50 14.69
CA VAL A 366 7.36 -6.78 13.84
C VAL A 366 8.01 -5.53 13.25
N CYS A 367 7.89 -5.38 11.94
CA CYS A 367 8.15 -4.16 11.17
C CYS A 367 6.85 -3.85 10.39
N LEU A 368 6.24 -2.68 10.60
CA LEU A 368 4.88 -2.36 10.17
C LEU A 368 4.77 -0.94 9.55
N GLY A 369 4.03 -0.83 8.44
CA GLY A 369 3.64 0.45 7.84
C GLY A 369 3.10 0.27 6.41
N GLU A 370 3.17 1.31 5.57
CA GLU A 370 2.86 1.17 4.14
C GLU A 370 4.05 0.51 3.43
N ARG A 371 3.80 -0.53 2.61
CA ARG A 371 4.86 -1.38 2.03
C ARG A 371 5.01 -1.11 0.55
N TYR A 372 6.20 -0.71 0.14
CA TYR A 372 6.60 -0.64 -1.27
C TYR A 372 7.58 -1.78 -1.59
N GLY A 373 7.72 -2.08 -2.88
CA GLY A 373 8.65 -3.06 -3.42
C GLY A 373 9.73 -2.41 -4.27
N TYR A 374 10.94 -2.96 -4.23
CA TYR A 374 12.03 -2.64 -5.14
C TYR A 374 12.58 -3.92 -5.78
N GLY A 375 12.52 -4.03 -7.11
CA GLY A 375 13.06 -5.14 -7.90
C GLY A 375 12.35 -6.48 -7.72
N LEU A 376 11.08 -6.51 -7.30
CA LEU A 376 10.39 -7.74 -6.86
C LEU A 376 10.40 -8.89 -7.88
N SER A 377 10.29 -8.58 -9.19
CA SER A 377 10.37 -9.59 -10.26
C SER A 377 11.79 -10.11 -10.56
N GLN A 378 12.82 -9.56 -9.90
CA GLN A 378 14.24 -9.84 -10.15
C GLN A 378 15.00 -10.26 -8.86
N GLY A 379 14.28 -10.72 -7.83
CA GLY A 379 14.88 -11.08 -6.54
C GLY A 379 15.25 -9.89 -5.66
N GLY A 380 14.53 -8.78 -5.83
CA GLY A 380 14.62 -7.60 -4.98
C GLY A 380 13.96 -7.79 -3.61
N TYR A 381 13.51 -6.69 -3.00
CA TYR A 381 13.04 -6.68 -1.61
C TYR A 381 11.90 -5.69 -1.37
N SER A 382 11.19 -5.90 -0.26
CA SER A 382 10.14 -5.01 0.21
C SER A 382 10.67 -4.07 1.29
N TYR A 383 10.11 -2.86 1.40
CA TYR A 383 10.47 -1.87 2.41
C TYR A 383 9.23 -1.10 2.91
N ILE A 384 9.34 -0.47 4.07
CA ILE A 384 8.27 0.35 4.65
C ILE A 384 8.58 1.82 4.39
N THR A 385 7.64 2.58 3.84
CA THR A 385 7.87 3.98 3.45
C THR A 385 8.16 4.87 4.66
N GLY A 386 9.17 5.74 4.54
CA GLY A 386 9.61 6.58 5.66
C GLY A 386 8.58 7.63 6.08
N GLY A 387 7.93 8.28 5.10
CA GLY A 387 6.99 9.38 5.32
C GLY A 387 5.59 8.92 5.73
N GLY A 388 5.14 7.74 5.30
CA GLY A 388 3.94 7.11 5.83
C GLY A 388 4.06 6.79 7.33
N GLY A 389 5.29 6.64 7.83
CA GLY A 389 5.62 6.33 9.22
C GLY A 389 5.94 4.85 9.40
N MET A 390 7.10 4.57 9.98
CA MET A 390 7.63 3.23 10.19
C MET A 390 7.46 2.81 11.65
N VAL A 391 6.89 1.63 11.90
CA VAL A 391 6.75 1.09 13.26
C VAL A 391 7.56 -0.19 13.43
N PHE A 392 8.35 -0.25 14.49
CA PHE A 392 9.18 -1.39 14.84
C PHE A 392 8.88 -1.85 16.27
N SER A 393 8.73 -3.15 16.44
CA SER A 393 8.90 -3.79 17.75
C SER A 393 10.34 -3.62 18.25
N ARG A 394 10.54 -3.64 19.57
CA ARG A 394 11.91 -3.62 20.13
C ARG A 394 12.75 -4.81 19.67
N GLU A 395 12.16 -5.99 19.53
CA GLU A 395 12.84 -7.18 19.03
C GLU A 395 13.34 -6.99 17.59
N ALA A 396 12.55 -6.38 16.70
CA ALA A 396 13.00 -6.06 15.35
C ALA A 396 14.22 -5.13 15.34
N VAL A 397 14.20 -4.07 16.15
CA VAL A 397 15.34 -3.13 16.26
C VAL A 397 16.59 -3.82 16.82
N VAL A 398 16.43 -4.70 17.82
CA VAL A 398 17.52 -5.50 18.39
C VAL A 398 18.16 -6.40 17.32
N ARG A 399 17.36 -7.16 16.55
CA ARG A 399 17.90 -8.01 15.46
C ARG A 399 18.59 -7.20 14.38
N LEU A 400 17.97 -6.11 13.96
CA LEU A 400 18.50 -5.23 12.91
C LEU A 400 19.85 -4.62 13.32
N ILE A 401 19.99 -4.08 14.53
CA ILE A 401 21.27 -3.52 15.01
C ILE A 401 22.32 -4.61 15.23
N ASN A 402 21.94 -5.75 15.81
CA ASN A 402 22.87 -6.86 16.07
C ASN A 402 23.37 -7.56 14.79
N SER A 403 22.65 -7.45 13.68
CA SER A 403 23.07 -7.99 12.37
C SER A 403 24.36 -7.37 11.83
N GLY A 404 24.73 -6.18 12.31
CA GLY A 404 25.80 -5.37 11.71
C GLY A 404 25.39 -4.59 10.46
N CYS A 405 24.09 -4.59 10.10
CA CYS A 405 23.52 -3.71 9.07
C CYS A 405 23.90 -2.25 9.30
N LYS A 406 24.32 -1.56 8.23
CA LYS A 406 24.77 -0.16 8.24
C LYS A 406 24.42 0.51 6.92
N CYS A 407 24.21 1.83 6.99
CA CYS A 407 24.17 2.69 5.83
C CYS A 407 25.49 2.66 5.05
N TYR A 408 25.42 2.59 3.72
CA TYR A 408 26.58 2.81 2.84
C TYR A 408 26.97 4.30 2.76
N SER A 409 26.03 5.20 3.00
CA SER A 409 26.27 6.64 3.21
C SER A 409 25.18 7.26 4.09
N ASN A 410 25.46 8.40 4.74
CA ASN A 410 24.48 9.07 5.60
C ASN A 410 23.26 9.58 4.84
N ASP A 411 23.44 9.91 3.55
CA ASP A 411 22.43 10.46 2.64
C ASP A 411 21.67 9.39 1.84
N ALA A 412 21.92 8.10 2.10
CA ALA A 412 21.17 7.00 1.51
C ALA A 412 19.67 7.06 1.91
N PRO A 413 18.74 6.59 1.05
CA PRO A 413 17.34 6.39 1.42
C PRO A 413 17.25 5.42 2.60
N ASP A 414 16.72 5.91 3.73
CA ASP A 414 16.69 5.16 4.98
C ASP A 414 15.75 3.95 4.91
N ASP A 415 14.57 4.15 4.34
CA ASP A 415 13.55 3.12 4.15
C ASP A 415 14.04 1.95 3.28
N MET A 416 14.65 2.22 2.13
CA MET A 416 15.20 1.19 1.25
C MET A 416 16.37 0.43 1.89
N VAL A 417 17.29 1.11 2.60
CA VAL A 417 18.40 0.44 3.31
C VAL A 417 17.86 -0.45 4.44
N LEU A 418 16.84 0.01 5.17
CA LEU A 418 16.17 -0.81 6.19
C LEU A 418 15.53 -2.04 5.55
N GLY A 419 14.75 -1.88 4.48
CA GLY A 419 14.13 -3.01 3.77
C GLY A 419 15.14 -4.03 3.26
N MET A 420 16.25 -3.58 2.68
CA MET A 420 17.34 -4.45 2.23
C MET A 420 17.92 -5.29 3.40
N CYS A 421 18.13 -4.69 4.56
CA CYS A 421 18.63 -5.40 5.73
C CYS A 421 17.60 -6.32 6.39
N LEU A 422 16.33 -5.93 6.42
CA LEU A 422 15.24 -6.78 6.90
C LEU A 422 15.10 -8.04 6.02
N ASN A 423 15.13 -7.86 4.69
CA ASN A 423 15.14 -8.95 3.71
C ASN A 423 16.36 -9.88 3.90
N ALA A 424 17.57 -9.32 4.06
CA ALA A 424 18.78 -10.09 4.34
C ALA A 424 18.76 -10.87 5.67
N LEU A 425 17.87 -10.48 6.61
CA LEU A 425 17.65 -11.15 7.89
C LEU A 425 16.48 -12.14 7.88
N GLY A 426 15.73 -12.26 6.77
CA GLY A 426 14.48 -13.01 6.73
C GLY A 426 13.41 -12.43 7.66
N LEU A 427 13.41 -11.11 7.87
CA LEU A 427 12.40 -10.40 8.65
C LEU A 427 11.39 -9.74 7.68
N PRO A 428 10.17 -10.30 7.54
CA PRO A 428 9.19 -9.78 6.60
C PRO A 428 8.65 -8.41 7.04
N VAL A 429 8.42 -7.54 6.08
CA VAL A 429 7.75 -6.24 6.31
C VAL A 429 6.23 -6.41 6.22
N THR A 430 5.54 -6.05 7.30
CA THR A 430 4.09 -6.13 7.38
C THR A 430 3.47 -4.86 6.78
N HIS A 431 2.71 -5.03 5.70
CA HIS A 431 1.88 -3.96 5.18
C HIS A 431 0.65 -3.75 6.07
N SER A 432 0.36 -2.48 6.37
CA SER A 432 -0.95 -2.04 6.82
C SER A 432 -1.50 -1.01 5.82
N PRO A 433 -2.72 -1.20 5.29
CA PRO A 433 -3.33 -0.29 4.33
C PRO A 433 -3.85 1.00 4.98
N LEU A 434 -3.56 1.23 6.27
CA LEU A 434 -3.97 2.42 7.02
C LEU A 434 -2.86 3.50 7.09
N PHE A 435 -1.65 3.18 6.64
CA PHE A 435 -0.53 4.11 6.54
C PHE A 435 -0.41 4.62 5.11
N HIS A 436 -0.08 5.90 4.95
CA HIS A 436 -0.10 6.57 3.63
C HIS A 436 1.09 7.53 3.44
N GLN A 437 1.96 7.24 2.48
CA GLN A 437 3.09 8.06 2.02
C GLN A 437 2.64 9.29 1.21
N ALA A 438 1.38 9.36 0.80
CA ALA A 438 0.82 10.49 0.06
C ALA A 438 -0.32 11.20 0.82
N ARG A 439 -0.81 12.32 0.28
CA ARG A 439 -1.85 13.15 0.89
C ARG A 439 -3.21 12.49 0.66
N PRO A 440 -4.27 12.79 1.44
CA PRO A 440 -5.59 12.21 1.20
C PRO A 440 -6.15 12.47 -0.21
N GLU A 441 -5.74 13.57 -0.85
CA GLU A 441 -6.10 13.95 -2.23
C GLU A 441 -5.37 13.12 -3.30
N ASP A 442 -4.24 12.50 -2.95
CA ASP A 442 -3.45 11.67 -3.86
C ASP A 442 -3.99 10.23 -3.96
N TYR A 443 -5.07 9.89 -3.24
CA TYR A 443 -5.72 8.57 -3.26
C TYR A 443 -7.18 8.68 -3.72
N ALA A 444 -7.73 7.61 -4.33
CA ALA A 444 -9.13 7.55 -4.70
C ALA A 444 -10.06 7.75 -3.50
N GLY A 445 -11.06 8.64 -3.64
CA GLY A 445 -12.01 8.95 -2.57
C GLY A 445 -12.78 7.73 -2.07
N ASP A 446 -13.18 6.83 -2.97
CA ASP A 446 -13.88 5.58 -2.65
C ASP A 446 -13.02 4.56 -1.89
N PHE A 447 -11.69 4.65 -1.97
CA PHE A 447 -10.75 3.83 -1.20
C PHE A 447 -10.63 4.36 0.23
N LEU A 448 -10.39 5.67 0.39
CA LEU A 448 -10.33 6.28 1.74
C LEU A 448 -11.69 6.27 2.47
N ALA A 449 -12.81 6.31 1.74
CA ALA A 449 -14.16 6.30 2.31
C ALA A 449 -14.48 5.03 3.12
N HIS A 450 -13.74 3.94 2.90
CA HIS A 450 -13.95 2.66 3.59
C HIS A 450 -12.84 2.31 4.58
N GLN A 451 -11.98 3.26 4.91
CA GLN A 451 -10.85 3.07 5.81
C GLN A 451 -10.97 3.95 7.06
N VAL A 452 -10.15 3.63 8.06
CA VAL A 452 -9.92 4.47 9.23
C VAL A 452 -8.41 4.78 9.29
N PRO A 453 -7.92 5.76 8.50
CA PRO A 453 -6.48 5.98 8.31
C PRO A 453 -5.75 6.24 9.64
N ILE A 454 -4.52 5.74 9.72
CA ILE A 454 -3.58 6.01 10.82
C ILE A 454 -2.71 7.20 10.47
N SER A 455 -2.18 7.31 9.24
CA SER A 455 -1.29 8.40 8.83
C SER A 455 -1.56 8.91 7.42
N PHE A 456 -1.00 10.09 7.13
CA PHE A 456 -0.86 10.71 5.80
C PHE A 456 0.42 11.56 5.74
N HIS A 457 1.01 11.70 4.56
CA HIS A 457 2.21 12.50 4.32
C HIS A 457 2.13 13.17 2.94
N LYS A 458 2.37 14.46 2.73
CA LYS A 458 3.02 15.46 3.57
C LYS A 458 2.25 16.77 3.59
N HIS A 459 2.71 17.73 4.40
CA HIS A 459 2.23 19.12 4.48
C HIS A 459 2.28 19.95 3.16
N TRP A 460 2.53 19.34 2.00
CA TRP A 460 2.67 20.02 0.72
C TRP A 460 1.31 20.38 0.11
N ASN A 461 1.11 21.66 -0.19
CA ASN A 461 -0.09 22.20 -0.84
C ASN A 461 -1.42 21.85 -0.13
N ILE A 462 -1.40 21.70 1.20
CA ILE A 462 -2.55 21.42 2.06
C ILE A 462 -2.49 22.29 3.33
N ASP A 463 -3.61 22.46 4.03
CA ASP A 463 -3.60 22.82 5.46
C ASP A 463 -3.48 21.52 6.28
N PRO A 464 -2.31 21.23 6.88
CA PRO A 464 -2.10 19.98 7.59
C PRO A 464 -2.87 19.90 8.91
N VAL A 465 -3.23 21.04 9.52
CA VAL A 465 -4.07 21.07 10.73
C VAL A 465 -5.52 20.77 10.36
N ALA A 466 -6.02 21.31 9.25
CA ALA A 466 -7.35 20.96 8.74
C ALA A 466 -7.43 19.48 8.31
N VAL A 467 -6.41 18.97 7.60
CA VAL A 467 -6.31 17.56 7.21
C VAL A 467 -6.30 16.63 8.43
N PHE A 468 -5.48 16.93 9.45
CA PHE A 468 -5.47 16.16 10.69
C PHE A 468 -6.84 16.15 11.38
N ASN A 469 -7.48 17.32 11.52
CA ASN A 469 -8.80 17.43 12.15
C ASN A 469 -9.90 16.70 11.37
N LYS A 470 -9.84 16.68 10.03
CA LYS A 470 -10.81 16.00 9.17
C LYS A 470 -10.66 14.47 9.20
N TRP A 471 -9.42 13.97 9.13
CA TRP A 471 -9.16 12.57 8.84
C TRP A 471 -8.66 11.75 10.02
N LEU A 472 -7.82 12.32 10.89
CA LEU A 472 -7.00 11.57 11.85
C LEU A 472 -7.38 11.84 13.32
N LYS A 473 -7.99 12.98 13.61
CA LYS A 473 -8.49 13.28 14.96
C LYS A 473 -9.61 12.31 15.35
N ASP A 474 -9.47 11.71 16.53
CA ASP A 474 -10.47 10.77 17.05
C ASP A 474 -11.54 11.46 17.89
N ASP A 475 -12.66 11.78 17.24
CA ASP A 475 -13.91 12.13 17.93
C ASP A 475 -14.63 10.89 18.53
N LEU A 476 -14.13 9.67 18.26
CA LEU A 476 -14.75 8.39 18.67
C LEU A 476 -14.78 8.17 20.19
N TRP A 477 -13.83 8.72 20.95
CA TRP A 477 -13.87 8.67 22.42
C TRP A 477 -14.64 9.85 23.06
N ALA A 478 -15.08 10.84 22.28
CA ALA A 478 -15.78 12.01 22.79
C ALA A 478 -17.28 11.79 23.09
N LYS A 479 -17.81 10.60 22.78
CA LYS A 479 -19.18 10.19 23.14
C LYS A 479 -19.16 8.97 24.05
N PRO A 480 -19.62 9.07 25.31
CA PRO A 480 -19.93 7.91 26.12
C PRO A 480 -20.95 7.01 25.39
N LEU A 481 -20.80 5.70 25.55
CA LEU A 481 -21.78 4.69 25.11
C LEU A 481 -23.05 4.78 25.97
N GLY A 482 -23.86 5.82 25.72
CA GLY A 482 -25.06 6.14 26.47
C GLY A 482 -25.97 7.07 25.69
N GLY A 483 -26.79 6.51 24.79
CA GLY A 483 -27.86 7.25 24.10
C GLY A 483 -27.79 7.26 22.58
N LEU A 484 -27.77 6.09 21.93
CA LEU A 484 -28.29 5.95 20.57
C LEU A 484 -29.66 5.27 20.66
N ASN A 485 -30.72 6.08 20.58
CA ASN A 485 -32.10 5.63 20.60
C ASN A 485 -32.44 4.77 19.37
N GLN A 486 -33.36 3.84 19.57
CA GLN A 486 -34.01 3.05 18.52
C GLN A 486 -34.80 3.95 17.56
N SER A 487 -34.19 4.50 16.50
CA SER A 487 -34.93 5.27 15.49
C SER A 487 -34.24 5.44 14.11
N ILE A 488 -33.39 4.52 13.66
CA ILE A 488 -33.09 4.38 12.22
C ILE A 488 -33.07 2.88 11.89
N LYS A 489 -34.24 2.36 11.48
CA LYS A 489 -34.41 0.96 11.05
C LYS A 489 -35.39 0.84 9.88
N THR A 490 -35.25 1.76 8.93
CA THR A 490 -35.92 1.77 7.62
C THR A 490 -35.06 2.59 6.66
N GLU A 491 -35.03 2.17 5.39
CA GLU A 491 -34.37 2.82 4.24
C GLU A 491 -32.82 2.83 4.25
N LEU A 492 -32.24 1.68 3.89
CA LEU A 492 -31.57 1.45 2.58
C LEU A 492 -31.21 -0.04 2.41
#